data_AF-A0A920MP42-F1
#
_entry.id   AF-A0A920MP42-F1
#
_cell.length_a   1.000
_cell.length_b   1.000
_cell.length_c   1.000
_cell.angle_alpha   90.00
_cell.angle_beta   90.00
_cell.angle_gamma   90.00
#
_symmetry.space_group_name_H-M   'P 1'
#
loop_
_entity.id
_entity.type
_entity.pdbx_description
1 polymer ?
#
loop_
_entity_poly.entity_id
_entity_poly.type
_entity_poly.pdbx_seq_one_letter_code
_entity_poly.pdbx_strand_id
1 'polypeptide(L)'
;MRYTGHQRYGHVCSWASRGPAFFTKTVDRGETWISYDFDQYVSVAGLIDLHFFNPDTGFIVGLTNIDHEDSRGIVLKTTDGGETWMPSFITSRSGEWAWKVDFPSESVGYVSFSAKL
;
A
#
# COMPACT_ATOMS: atom_id res chain seq x y z
N MET A 1 10.35 9.47 1.22
CA MET A 1 10.75 9.01 2.57
C MET A 1 10.26 10.04 3.57
N ARG A 2 9.15 9.78 4.27
CA ARG A 2 8.69 10.63 5.38
C ARG A 2 9.00 9.89 6.68
N TYR A 3 9.95 10.43 7.44
CA TYR A 3 10.32 9.94 8.76
C TYR A 3 9.55 10.81 9.77
N THR A 4 8.47 10.31 10.35
CA THR A 4 7.77 10.99 11.45
C THR A 4 8.32 10.45 12.76
N GLY A 5 8.91 11.32 13.58
CA GLY A 5 9.70 10.97 14.74
C GLY A 5 8.98 10.17 15.83
N HIS A 6 9.80 9.45 16.61
CA HIS A 6 9.45 8.77 17.87
C HIS A 6 8.33 7.73 17.82
N GLN A 7 8.14 7.06 16.69
CA GLN A 7 7.28 5.87 16.63
C GLN A 7 8.16 4.61 16.70
N ARG A 8 7.81 3.68 17.60
CA ARG A 8 8.45 2.36 17.71
C ARG A 8 8.29 1.52 16.43
N TYR A 9 7.37 1.94 15.56
CA TYR A 9 6.95 1.28 14.34
C TYR A 9 7.25 2.14 13.11
N GLY A 10 7.60 1.48 12.01
CA GLY A 10 7.82 2.10 10.70
C GLY A 10 7.43 1.15 9.58
N HIS A 11 6.99 1.69 8.44
CA HIS A 11 6.44 0.93 7.32
C HIS A 11 6.95 1.45 5.98
N VAL A 12 7.24 0.54 5.05
CA VAL A 12 7.66 0.85 3.68
C VAL A 12 6.98 -0.12 2.71
N CYS A 13 6.62 0.37 1.52
CA CYS A 13 6.19 -0.46 0.40
C CYS A 13 7.12 -0.26 -0.79
N SER A 14 7.29 -1.31 -1.60
CA SER A 14 8.14 -1.27 -2.79
C SER A 14 7.33 -1.21 -4.09
N TRP A 15 7.86 -0.44 -5.05
CA TRP A 15 7.46 -0.52 -6.45
C TRP A 15 8.13 -1.74 -7.08
N ALA A 16 7.34 -2.62 -7.67
CA ALA A 16 7.86 -3.73 -8.46
C ALA A 16 7.89 -3.34 -9.93
N SER A 17 9.07 -3.21 -10.52
CA SER A 17 9.21 -3.23 -11.98
C SER A 17 9.51 -4.63 -12.53
N ARG A 18 10.05 -5.55 -11.70
CA ARG A 18 10.47 -6.92 -12.10
C ARG A 18 10.55 -7.93 -10.92
N GLY A 19 9.59 -7.93 -9.99
CA GLY A 19 9.61 -8.86 -8.85
C GLY A 19 8.38 -8.73 -7.95
N PRO A 20 8.28 -9.52 -6.86
CA PRO A 20 7.15 -9.45 -5.94
C PRO A 20 7.01 -8.06 -5.32
N ALA A 21 5.77 -7.66 -5.08
CA ALA A 21 5.50 -6.54 -4.20
C ALA A 21 5.90 -6.91 -2.76
N PHE A 22 6.51 -5.98 -2.02
CA PHE A 22 6.82 -6.19 -0.61
C PHE A 22 6.24 -5.09 0.27
N PHE A 23 5.68 -5.50 1.40
CA PHE A 23 5.44 -4.64 2.55
C PHE A 23 6.50 -4.95 3.59
N THR A 24 7.17 -3.93 4.10
CA THR A 24 8.20 -4.09 5.12
C THR A 24 7.83 -3.27 6.34
N LYS A 25 7.94 -3.86 7.54
CA LYS A 25 7.73 -3.16 8.81
C LYS A 25 8.86 -3.38 9.81
N THR A 26 9.03 -2.43 10.71
CA THR A 26 9.90 -2.54 11.89
C THR A 26 9.07 -2.35 13.17
N VAL A 27 9.52 -2.97 14.26
CA VAL A 27 8.94 -2.83 15.61
C VAL A 27 9.98 -2.36 16.65
N ASP A 28 11.18 -2.05 16.18
CA ASP A 28 12.36 -1.69 16.97
C ASP A 28 13.03 -0.42 16.44
N ARG A 29 12.22 0.56 15.99
CA ARG A 29 12.70 1.87 15.50
C ARG A 29 13.62 1.77 14.28
N GLY A 30 13.50 0.71 13.49
CA GLY A 30 14.25 0.51 12.26
C GLY A 30 15.60 -0.16 12.46
N GLU A 31 15.88 -0.72 13.64
CA GLU A 31 17.06 -1.56 13.87
C GLU A 31 16.95 -2.87 13.08
N THR A 32 15.77 -3.49 13.05
CA THR A 32 15.44 -4.65 12.21
C THR A 32 14.15 -4.42 11.43
N TRP A 33 14.04 -5.12 10.30
CA TRP A 33 12.93 -5.02 9.36
C TRP A 33 12.45 -6.41 8.96
N ILE A 34 11.13 -6.61 8.97
CA ILE A 34 10.46 -7.82 8.53
C ILE A 34 9.75 -7.50 7.21
N SER A 35 10.04 -8.28 6.17
CA SER A 35 9.42 -8.16 4.84
C SER A 35 8.36 -9.24 4.64
N TYR A 36 7.19 -8.82 4.18
CA TYR A 36 6.07 -9.65 3.81
C TYR A 36 5.92 -9.64 2.30
N ASP A 37 5.96 -10.82 1.71
CA ASP A 37 5.73 -11.03 0.29
C ASP A 37 4.24 -10.87 -0.03
N PHE A 38 3.94 -10.05 -1.03
CA PHE A 38 2.59 -9.83 -1.53
C PHE A 38 2.21 -10.70 -2.72
N ASP A 39 3.08 -11.58 -3.21
CA ASP A 39 2.74 -12.52 -4.29
C ASP A 39 1.60 -13.47 -3.92
N GLN A 40 1.34 -13.67 -2.62
CA GLN A 40 0.15 -14.40 -2.14
C GLN A 40 -1.16 -13.71 -2.54
N TYR A 41 -1.13 -12.41 -2.82
CA TYR A 41 -2.28 -11.62 -3.28
C TYR A 41 -2.25 -11.54 -4.81
N VAL A 42 -2.84 -12.55 -5.46
CA VAL A 42 -2.87 -12.74 -6.93
C VAL A 42 -3.24 -11.50 -7.74
N SER A 43 -3.98 -10.56 -7.16
CA SER A 43 -4.45 -9.34 -7.83
C SER A 43 -3.62 -8.08 -7.49
N VAL A 44 -2.41 -8.23 -6.95
CA VAL A 44 -1.54 -7.10 -6.57
C VAL A 44 -0.21 -7.21 -7.31
N ALA A 45 0.02 -6.33 -8.28
CA ALA A 45 1.26 -6.28 -9.05
C ALA A 45 2.29 -5.29 -8.49
N GLY A 46 1.85 -4.38 -7.62
CA GLY A 46 2.75 -3.39 -7.03
C GLY A 46 2.06 -2.55 -5.97
N LEU A 47 2.87 -2.07 -5.02
CA LEU A 47 2.45 -1.17 -3.95
C LEU A 47 3.14 0.19 -4.17
N ILE A 48 2.44 1.28 -3.87
CA ILE A 48 2.92 2.63 -4.19
C ILE A 48 3.05 3.50 -2.93
N ASP A 49 2.01 3.55 -2.11
CA ASP A 49 2.00 4.38 -0.92
C ASP A 49 1.16 3.74 0.19
N LEU A 50 1.37 4.20 1.42
CA LEU A 50 0.72 3.64 2.60
C LEU A 50 0.44 4.69 3.68
N HIS A 51 -0.56 4.41 4.50
CA HIS A 51 -0.90 5.21 5.67
C HIS A 51 -1.37 4.30 6.81
N PHE A 52 -0.84 4.49 8.02
CA PHE A 52 -1.27 3.79 9.22
C PHE A 52 -1.75 4.80 10.27
N PHE A 53 -2.91 4.54 10.87
CA PHE A 53 -3.44 5.37 11.98
C PHE A 53 -2.84 4.95 13.32
N ASN A 54 -2.57 3.67 13.45
CA ASN A 54 -1.98 3.02 14.61
C ASN A 54 -1.20 1.78 14.13
N PRO A 55 -0.45 1.08 15.00
CA PRO A 55 0.36 -0.07 14.58
C PRO A 55 -0.40 -1.21 13.90
N ASP A 56 -1.71 -1.32 14.12
CA ASP A 56 -2.53 -2.44 13.66
C ASP A 56 -3.39 -2.08 12.43
N THR A 57 -3.80 -0.82 12.28
CA THR A 57 -4.75 -0.39 11.25
C THR A 57 -4.11 0.54 10.24
N GLY A 58 -4.12 0.14 8.98
CA GLY A 58 -3.56 0.92 7.88
C GLY A 58 -4.15 0.58 6.52
N PHE A 59 -3.77 1.40 5.55
CA PHE A 59 -4.12 1.29 4.14
C PHE A 59 -2.86 1.29 3.30
N ILE A 60 -2.89 0.52 2.21
CA ILE A 60 -1.89 0.54 1.14
C ILE A 60 -2.61 0.75 -0.18
N VAL A 61 -2.00 1.52 -1.07
CA VAL A 61 -2.48 1.74 -2.44
C VAL A 61 -1.48 1.23 -3.47
N GLY A 62 -1.99 0.82 -4.63
CA GLY A 62 -1.16 0.22 -5.65
C GLY A 62 -1.86 -0.05 -6.99
N LEU A 63 -1.39 -1.11 -7.63
CA LEU A 63 -1.76 -1.52 -8.99
C LEU A 63 -2.02 -3.03 -9.05
N THR A 64 -3.00 -3.45 -9.85
CA THR A 64 -3.31 -4.87 -10.05
C THR A 64 -2.52 -5.53 -11.16
N ASN A 65 -1.95 -4.75 -12.07
CA ASN A 65 -1.09 -5.20 -13.18
C ASN A 65 0.02 -4.18 -13.46
N ILE A 66 1.22 -4.64 -13.83
CA ILE A 66 2.35 -3.80 -14.24
C ILE A 66 2.10 -3.13 -15.59
N ASP A 67 1.33 -3.78 -16.47
CA ASP A 67 0.88 -3.18 -17.71
C ASP A 67 -0.29 -2.24 -17.41
N HIS A 68 -0.03 -0.93 -17.52
CA HIS A 68 -0.96 0.12 -17.10
C HIS A 68 -2.35 -0.03 -17.74
N GLU A 69 -2.40 -0.37 -19.04
CA GLU A 69 -3.65 -0.56 -19.80
C GLU A 69 -4.55 -1.67 -19.24
N ASP A 70 -3.95 -2.72 -18.67
CA ASP A 70 -4.64 -3.86 -18.05
C ASP A 70 -4.72 -3.74 -16.52
N SER A 71 -4.23 -2.62 -15.98
CA SER A 71 -4.16 -2.38 -14.54
C SER A 71 -5.35 -1.61 -14.01
N ARG A 72 -5.72 -1.91 -12.77
CA ARG A 72 -6.68 -1.16 -11.96
C ARG A 72 -5.98 -0.58 -10.75
N GLY A 73 -6.49 0.55 -10.27
CA GLY A 73 -6.07 1.10 -8.99
C GLY A 73 -6.66 0.26 -7.88
N ILE A 74 -5.85 -0.13 -6.90
CA ILE A 74 -6.28 -0.92 -5.74
C ILE A 74 -5.96 -0.22 -4.44
N VAL A 75 -6.89 -0.34 -3.48
CA VAL A 75 -6.75 0.10 -2.09
C VAL A 75 -6.98 -1.12 -1.19
N LEU A 76 -5.95 -1.47 -0.43
CA LEU A 76 -5.95 -2.56 0.53
C LEU A 76 -6.01 -2.01 1.95
N LYS A 77 -6.67 -2.74 2.85
CA LYS A 77 -6.75 -2.42 4.28
C LYS A 77 -6.24 -3.58 5.12
N THR A 78 -5.55 -3.25 6.21
CA THR A 78 -5.22 -4.18 7.29
C THR A 78 -5.82 -3.70 8.62
N THR A 79 -6.08 -4.64 9.52
CA THR A 79 -6.45 -4.39 10.93
C THR A 79 -5.62 -5.24 11.89
N ASP A 80 -4.55 -5.86 11.42
CA ASP A 80 -3.65 -6.75 12.17
C ASP A 80 -2.16 -6.39 11.96
N GLY A 81 -1.88 -5.12 11.67
CA GLY A 81 -0.53 -4.60 11.52
C GLY A 81 0.18 -5.06 10.26
N GLY A 82 -0.61 -5.40 9.23
CA GLY A 82 -0.15 -5.81 7.92
C GLY A 82 0.25 -7.28 7.83
N GLU A 83 -0.23 -8.13 8.74
CA GLU A 83 -0.11 -9.58 8.61
C GLU A 83 -1.06 -10.08 7.51
N THR A 84 -2.28 -9.55 7.47
CA THR A 84 -3.24 -9.77 6.38
C THR A 84 -3.73 -8.46 5.78
N TRP A 85 -4.03 -8.50 4.48
CA TRP A 85 -4.51 -7.38 3.69
C TRP A 85 -5.75 -7.77 2.90
N MET A 86 -6.80 -6.96 2.99
CA MET A 86 -8.06 -7.17 2.27
C MET A 86 -8.32 -6.03 1.28
N PRO A 87 -8.77 -6.32 0.04
CA PRO A 87 -9.25 -5.28 -0.87
C PRO A 87 -10.43 -4.53 -0.26
N SER A 88 -10.27 -3.21 -0.13
CA SER A 88 -11.34 -2.30 0.31
C SER A 88 -11.96 -1.55 -0.87
N PHE A 89 -11.16 -1.32 -1.92
CA PHE A 89 -11.61 -0.69 -3.15
C PHE A 89 -10.71 -1.10 -4.32
N ILE A 90 -11.33 -1.35 -5.48
CA ILE A 90 -10.65 -1.54 -6.75
C ILE A 90 -11.42 -0.70 -7.77
N THR A 91 -10.70 0.06 -8.59
CA THR A 91 -11.35 0.87 -9.60
C THR A 91 -12.05 0.01 -10.65
N SER A 92 -13.14 0.51 -11.23
CA SER A 92 -13.93 -0.26 -12.21
C SER A 92 -13.31 -0.28 -13.60
N ARG A 93 -12.59 0.79 -13.97
CA ARG A 93 -11.92 0.92 -15.28
C ARG A 93 -10.48 0.41 -15.20
N SER A 94 -10.00 -0.16 -16.30
CA SER A 94 -8.57 -0.40 -16.49
C SER A 94 -7.86 0.89 -16.91
N GLY A 95 -6.53 0.89 -16.95
CA GLY A 95 -5.76 2.11 -17.22
C GLY A 95 -5.55 2.98 -15.99
N GLU A 96 -5.56 2.41 -14.79
CA GLU A 96 -5.42 3.17 -13.54
C GLU A 96 -4.45 2.52 -12.57
N TRP A 97 -3.68 3.36 -11.88
CA TRP A 97 -2.95 3.01 -10.67
C TRP A 97 -3.35 3.97 -9.55
N ALA A 98 -3.35 3.48 -8.31
CA ALA A 98 -3.63 4.29 -7.12
C ALA A 98 -2.32 4.82 -6.54
N TRP A 99 -2.02 6.10 -6.74
CA TRP A 99 -0.67 6.66 -6.56
C TRP A 99 -0.36 7.19 -5.17
N LYS A 100 -1.33 7.86 -4.55
CA LYS A 100 -1.15 8.50 -3.25
C LYS A 100 -2.36 8.25 -2.40
N VAL A 101 -2.10 8.04 -1.12
CA VAL A 101 -3.12 7.97 -0.09
C VAL A 101 -2.76 8.98 0.99
N ASP A 102 -3.74 9.77 1.41
CA ASP A 102 -3.59 10.69 2.52
C ASP A 102 -4.88 10.75 3.33
N PHE A 103 -4.75 10.80 4.65
CA PHE A 103 -5.86 10.85 5.58
C PHE A 103 -5.70 12.09 6.47
N PRO A 104 -6.36 13.22 6.13
CA PRO A 104 -6.38 14.39 7.01
C PRO A 104 -7.12 14.14 8.34
N SER A 105 -7.90 13.06 8.42
CA SER A 105 -8.51 12.59 9.67
C SER A 105 -8.76 11.07 9.60
N GLU A 106 -9.10 10.46 10.74
CA GLU A 106 -9.42 9.02 10.79
C GLU A 106 -10.66 8.64 9.97
N SER A 107 -11.58 9.57 9.74
CA SER A 107 -12.83 9.32 9.02
C SER A 107 -12.85 9.83 7.58
N VAL A 108 -11.84 10.59 7.15
CA VAL A 108 -11.77 11.18 5.80
C VAL A 108 -10.39 10.95 5.22
N GLY A 109 -10.34 10.29 4.07
CA GLY A 109 -9.13 10.06 3.29
C GLY A 109 -9.33 10.29 1.81
N TYR A 110 -8.22 10.53 1.11
CA TYR A 110 -8.15 10.76 -0.32
C TYR A 110 -7.17 9.80 -0.95
N VAL A 111 -7.55 9.24 -2.09
CA VAL A 111 -6.67 8.46 -2.95
C VAL A 111 -6.63 9.11 -4.32
N SER A 112 -5.42 9.35 -4.84
CA SER A 112 -5.26 9.80 -6.22
C SER A 112 -5.11 8.59 -7.15
N PHE A 113 -5.83 8.62 -8.26
CA PHE A 113 -5.74 7.62 -9.31
C PHE A 113 -5.22 8.27 -10.58
N SER A 114 -4.39 7.56 -11.36
CA SER A 114 -4.16 7.98 -12.74
C SER A 114 -5.44 7.73 -13.53
N ALA A 115 -5.80 8.70 -14.37
CA ALA A 115 -6.75 8.49 -15.43
C ALA A 115 -5.99 8.57 -16.76
N LYS A 116 -6.30 7.67 -17.68
CA LYS A 116 -5.98 7.91 -19.09
C LYS A 116 -6.78 9.12 -19.57
N LEU A 117 -6.10 10.08 -20.20
CA LEU A 117 -6.74 11.12 -21.03
C LEU A 117 -7.07 10.54 -22.41
#